data_AF-A0A536EHF7-F1
#
_entry.id   AF-A0A536EHF7-F1
#
_cell.length_a   1.000
_cell.length_b   1.000
_cell.length_c   1.000
_cell.angle_alpha   90.00
_cell.angle_beta   90.00
_cell.angle_gamma   90.00
#
_symmetry.space_group_name_H-M   'P 1'
#
loop_
_entity.id
_entity.type
_entity.pdbx_description
1 polymer ?
#
loop_
_entity_poly.entity_id
_entity_poly.type
_entity_poly.pdbx_seq_one_letter_code
_entity_poly.pdbx_strand_id
1 'polypeptide(L)'
;MRHLLERFGGFLPAAIALTLPIVFIPTASDSYILPRASIVIAGASIGVGIALLLPGGPSLGALRWPLLAAAGAALLAFATSVSWPLSLAGSYTRYESLPMRLSYLGLLASSVWLLRSPRQRDLLVAGFVLGTSIACFKAWLQWVFQLPFRPDGDLGNANLLAALTVMAIPLALDRARRGTPFAAAWAAAVLVMGAGLLVTTSRSGGLGVIAGCLALLAFAVPRRFGLAVGGAAAALVGIVLAVMLVSPLRILNNDPPELRLHLWGDGLRMVAARPLTGWGEDATGLSFGRFLSQDYASLVTFDRIHSGPLDVAATQGVL
;
A
#
# COMPACT_ATOMS: atom_id res chain seq x y z
N MET A 1 16.19 -25.85 18.58
CA MET A 1 15.09 -25.01 18.04
C MET A 1 15.48 -23.53 17.92
N ARG A 2 15.96 -22.86 18.99
CA ARG A 2 16.38 -21.45 18.94
C ARG A 2 17.39 -21.10 17.83
N HIS A 3 18.45 -21.89 17.67
CA HIS A 3 19.43 -21.71 16.60
C HIS A 3 18.83 -21.80 15.17
N LEU A 4 17.80 -22.65 14.99
CA LEU A 4 17.08 -22.72 13.70
C LEU A 4 16.23 -21.46 13.49
N LEU A 5 15.53 -20.99 14.53
CA LEU A 5 14.75 -19.77 14.47
C LEU A 5 15.62 -18.53 14.21
N GLU A 6 16.81 -18.44 14.82
CA GLU A 6 17.76 -17.35 14.54
C GLU A 6 18.27 -17.38 13.10
N ARG A 7 18.49 -18.59 12.56
CA ARG A 7 18.94 -18.77 11.19
C ARG A 7 17.84 -18.47 10.17
N PHE A 8 16.60 -18.90 10.43
CA PHE A 8 15.52 -18.87 9.44
C PHE A 8 14.49 -17.75 9.64
N GLY A 9 14.31 -17.25 10.86
CA GLY A 9 13.28 -16.25 11.19
C GLY A 9 13.43 -14.95 10.39
N GLY A 10 14.65 -14.55 10.06
CA GLY A 10 14.91 -13.36 9.25
C GLY A 10 14.55 -13.51 7.76
N PHE A 11 14.16 -14.69 7.27
CA PHE A 11 13.65 -14.87 5.90
C PHE A 11 12.13 -14.75 5.82
N LEU A 12 11.41 -14.81 6.94
CA LEU A 12 9.94 -14.70 6.95
C LEU A 12 9.45 -13.38 6.31
N PRO A 13 10.03 -12.20 6.64
CA PRO A 13 9.62 -10.96 5.97
C PRO A 13 9.78 -11.01 4.45
N ALA A 14 10.87 -11.62 3.96
CA ALA A 14 11.12 -11.76 2.53
C ALA A 14 10.13 -12.70 1.84
N ALA A 15 9.77 -13.81 2.50
CA ALA A 15 8.75 -14.73 2.01
C ALA A 15 7.39 -14.04 1.90
N ILE A 16 6.98 -13.27 2.91
CA ILE A 16 5.74 -12.49 2.90
C ILE A 16 5.77 -11.44 1.79
N ALA A 17 6.88 -10.69 1.66
CA ALA A 17 7.02 -9.67 0.64
C ALA A 17 6.94 -10.24 -0.80
N LEU A 18 7.43 -11.46 -1.01
CA LEU A 18 7.31 -12.18 -2.28
C LEU A 18 5.89 -12.67 -2.56
N THR A 19 5.20 -13.19 -1.55
CA THR A 19 3.90 -13.84 -1.75
C THR A 19 2.74 -12.86 -1.83
N LEU A 20 2.79 -11.72 -1.13
CA LEU A 20 1.71 -10.74 -1.11
C LEU A 20 1.25 -10.28 -2.51
N PRO A 21 2.15 -9.98 -3.46
CA PRO A 21 1.72 -9.59 -4.80
C PRO A 21 1.13 -10.74 -5.62
N ILE A 22 1.56 -11.99 -5.38
CA ILE A 22 1.33 -13.13 -6.29
C ILE A 22 0.16 -14.01 -5.85
N VAL A 23 -0.05 -14.18 -4.55
CA VAL A 23 -1.00 -15.18 -4.04
C VAL A 23 -2.44 -14.72 -4.23
N PHE A 24 -3.21 -15.55 -4.91
CA PHE A 24 -4.66 -15.47 -5.07
C PHE A 24 -5.21 -16.91 -5.10
N ILE A 25 -6.48 -17.10 -4.72
CA ILE A 25 -7.12 -18.43 -4.65
C ILE A 25 -8.37 -18.41 -5.54
N PRO A 26 -8.30 -18.92 -6.79
CA PRO A 26 -9.40 -18.83 -7.75
C PRO A 26 -10.74 -19.41 -7.26
N THR A 27 -10.69 -20.42 -6.39
CA THR A 27 -11.86 -21.13 -5.88
C THR A 27 -12.43 -20.53 -4.60
N ALA A 28 -11.77 -19.53 -4.01
CA ALA A 28 -12.29 -18.84 -2.84
C ALA A 28 -13.38 -17.85 -3.25
N SER A 29 -14.37 -17.65 -2.37
CA SER A 29 -15.44 -16.67 -2.56
C SER A 29 -14.89 -15.27 -2.84
N ASP A 30 -13.90 -14.86 -2.04
CA ASP A 30 -13.01 -13.77 -2.37
C ASP A 30 -11.65 -14.33 -2.81
N SER A 31 -11.42 -14.31 -4.12
CA SER A 31 -10.22 -14.87 -4.72
C SER A 31 -8.98 -14.01 -4.50
N TYR A 32 -9.13 -12.72 -4.16
CA TYR A 32 -8.05 -11.75 -4.21
C TYR A 32 -7.67 -11.20 -2.84
N ILE A 33 -8.60 -10.69 -2.04
CA ILE A 33 -8.24 -9.97 -0.81
C ILE A 33 -8.11 -10.94 0.36
N LEU A 34 -8.99 -11.93 0.48
CA LEU A 34 -8.95 -12.92 1.57
C LEU A 34 -7.59 -13.67 1.69
N PRO A 35 -6.97 -14.17 0.61
CA PRO A 35 -5.66 -14.83 0.70
C PRO A 35 -4.56 -13.88 1.21
N ARG A 36 -4.60 -12.61 0.78
CA ARG A 36 -3.63 -11.59 1.18
C ARG A 36 -3.83 -11.17 2.62
N ALA A 37 -5.08 -10.96 3.03
CA ALA A 37 -5.49 -10.73 4.41
C ALA A 37 -4.96 -11.84 5.34
N SER A 38 -5.13 -13.10 4.92
CA SER A 38 -4.63 -14.27 5.65
C SER A 38 -3.11 -14.28 5.76
N ILE A 39 -2.37 -13.97 4.68
CA ILE A 39 -0.91 -13.85 4.70
C ILE A 39 -0.48 -12.75 5.67
N VAL A 40 -1.16 -11.60 5.67
CA VAL A 40 -0.83 -10.48 6.56
C VAL A 40 -1.02 -10.85 8.02
N ILE A 41 -2.19 -11.40 8.37
CA ILE A 41 -2.53 -11.76 9.76
C ILE A 41 -1.64 -12.90 10.27
N ALA A 42 -1.51 -13.98 9.48
CA ALA A 42 -0.67 -15.11 9.86
C ALA A 42 0.81 -14.71 9.91
N GLY A 43 1.28 -13.95 8.92
CA GLY A 43 2.65 -13.46 8.84
C GLY A 43 3.01 -12.56 10.02
N ALA A 44 2.11 -11.65 10.42
CA ALA A 44 2.30 -10.80 11.59
C ALA A 44 2.37 -11.64 12.87
N SER A 45 1.42 -12.55 13.07
CA SER A 45 1.33 -13.40 14.25
C SER A 45 2.57 -14.29 14.40
N ILE A 46 2.99 -14.95 13.31
CA ILE A 46 4.20 -15.78 13.28
C ILE A 46 5.45 -14.91 13.49
N GLY A 47 5.54 -13.76 12.82
CA GLY A 47 6.70 -12.87 12.93
C GLY A 47 6.89 -12.31 14.33
N VAL A 48 5.81 -11.84 14.96
CA VAL A 48 5.80 -11.38 16.35
C VAL A 48 6.15 -12.54 17.28
N GLY A 49 5.54 -13.73 17.09
CA GLY A 49 5.82 -14.92 17.89
C GLY A 49 7.29 -15.34 17.83
N ILE A 50 7.89 -15.39 16.64
CA ILE A 50 9.32 -15.67 16.47
C ILE A 50 10.17 -14.59 17.15
N ALA A 51 9.82 -13.31 16.99
CA ALA A 51 10.58 -12.21 17.59
C ALA A 51 10.58 -12.28 19.13
N LEU A 52 9.45 -12.65 19.76
CA LEU A 52 9.36 -12.85 21.21
C LEU A 52 10.23 -14.01 21.70
N LEU A 53 10.39 -15.06 20.89
CA LEU A 53 11.26 -16.21 21.20
C LEU A 53 12.76 -15.94 20.94
N LEU A 54 13.08 -14.85 20.23
CA LEU A 54 14.43 -14.48 19.82
C LEU A 54 14.86 -13.13 20.42
N PRO A 55 15.17 -13.06 21.72
CA PRO A 55 15.61 -11.83 22.35
C PRO A 55 16.91 -11.30 21.71
N GLY A 56 17.11 -9.98 21.77
CA GLY A 56 18.32 -9.32 21.25
C GLY A 56 18.27 -8.92 19.77
N GLY A 57 17.07 -8.85 19.16
CA GLY A 57 16.88 -8.27 17.83
C GLY A 57 17.04 -6.74 17.81
N PRO A 58 17.11 -6.12 16.62
CA PRO A 58 17.13 -4.66 16.49
C PRO A 58 15.90 -4.04 17.17
N SER A 59 16.11 -2.93 17.88
CA SER A 59 14.99 -2.22 18.52
C SER A 59 14.22 -1.37 17.49
N LEU A 60 12.93 -1.11 17.76
CA LEU A 60 12.14 -0.15 16.97
C LEU A 60 12.65 1.29 17.09
N GLY A 61 13.47 1.61 18.10
CA GLY A 61 13.95 2.96 18.35
C GLY A 61 12.80 3.97 18.43
N ALA A 62 12.93 5.07 17.68
CA ALA A 62 11.89 6.12 17.61
C ALA A 62 10.58 5.65 16.96
N LEU A 63 10.59 4.58 16.15
CA LEU A 63 9.38 4.06 15.50
C LEU A 63 8.38 3.47 16.50
N ARG A 64 8.80 3.14 17.74
CA ARG A 64 7.89 2.58 18.75
C ARG A 64 6.69 3.50 19.03
N TRP A 65 6.90 4.80 19.06
CA TRP A 65 5.86 5.78 19.41
C TRP A 65 4.78 5.90 18.33
N PRO A 66 5.11 6.13 17.04
CA PRO A 66 4.08 6.14 16.00
C PRO A 66 3.37 4.78 15.86
N LEU A 67 4.06 3.65 16.08
CA LEU A 67 3.40 2.34 16.06
C LEU A 67 2.40 2.18 17.22
N LEU A 68 2.79 2.58 18.43
CA LEU A 68 1.89 2.54 19.59
C LEU A 68 0.72 3.52 19.43
N ALA A 69 0.97 4.71 18.89
CA ALA A 69 -0.08 5.69 18.60
C ALA A 69 -1.08 5.15 17.57
N ALA A 70 -0.60 4.57 16.46
CA ALA A 70 -1.45 3.98 15.44
C ALA A 70 -2.26 2.77 15.97
N ALA A 71 -1.63 1.93 16.81
CA ALA A 71 -2.33 0.82 17.46
C ALA A 71 -3.39 1.33 18.47
N GLY A 72 -3.05 2.35 19.26
CA GLY A 72 -3.96 3.00 20.19
C GLY A 72 -5.16 3.63 19.50
N ALA A 73 -4.93 4.36 18.40
CA ALA A 73 -5.98 4.93 17.56
C ALA A 73 -6.91 3.84 16.99
N ALA A 74 -6.36 2.74 16.47
CA ALA A 74 -7.16 1.62 15.97
C ALA A 74 -8.01 0.96 17.08
N LEU A 75 -7.43 0.77 18.28
CA LEU A 75 -8.14 0.21 19.44
C LEU A 75 -9.25 1.15 19.94
N LEU A 76 -8.98 2.45 19.99
CA LEU A 76 -9.97 3.45 20.39
C LEU A 76 -11.11 3.53 19.38
N ALA A 77 -10.79 3.58 18.08
CA ALA A 77 -11.76 3.56 16.99
C ALA A 77 -12.65 2.32 17.06
N PHE A 78 -12.06 1.15 17.30
CA PHE A 78 -12.79 -0.10 17.53
C PHE A 78 -13.72 -0.04 18.74
N ALA A 79 -13.23 0.45 19.89
CA ALA A 79 -14.02 0.57 21.11
C ALA A 79 -15.23 1.51 20.94
N THR A 80 -15.09 2.56 20.13
CA THR A 80 -16.16 3.53 19.83
C THR A 80 -16.90 3.27 18.52
N SER A 81 -16.67 2.12 17.90
CA SER A 81 -17.21 1.81 16.57
C SER A 81 -18.73 1.80 16.56
N VAL A 82 -19.32 2.28 15.46
CA VAL A 82 -20.77 2.16 15.23
C VAL A 82 -21.22 0.74 14.89
N SER A 83 -20.28 -0.15 14.56
CA SER A 83 -20.54 -1.58 14.32
C SER A 83 -19.34 -2.42 14.73
N TRP A 84 -19.37 -2.92 15.96
CA TRP A 84 -18.33 -3.80 16.50
C TRP A 84 -18.08 -5.06 15.65
N PRO A 85 -19.10 -5.79 15.16
CA PRO A 85 -18.87 -6.97 14.33
C PRO A 85 -18.11 -6.63 13.04
N LEU A 86 -18.44 -5.49 12.43
CA LEU A 86 -17.78 -5.05 11.21
C LEU A 86 -16.35 -4.60 11.48
N SER A 87 -16.10 -3.88 12.58
CA SER A 87 -14.74 -3.49 12.96
C SER A 87 -13.86 -4.66 13.39
N LEU A 88 -14.44 -5.79 13.80
CA LEU A 88 -13.71 -7.00 14.11
C LEU A 88 -13.42 -7.87 12.86
N ALA A 89 -14.45 -8.12 12.04
CA ALA A 89 -14.35 -9.04 10.90
C ALA A 89 -13.88 -8.34 9.62
N GLY A 90 -14.27 -7.07 9.46
CA GLY A 90 -14.17 -6.33 8.21
C GLY A 90 -15.29 -6.70 7.24
N SER A 91 -15.57 -5.78 6.32
CA SER A 91 -16.50 -5.98 5.21
C SER A 91 -15.90 -6.94 4.18
N TYR A 92 -16.79 -7.71 3.55
CA TYR A 92 -16.44 -8.64 2.49
C TYR A 92 -15.69 -7.92 1.36
N THR A 93 -14.64 -8.55 0.80
CA THR A 93 -13.69 -7.98 -0.18
C THR A 93 -12.79 -6.85 0.29
N ARG A 94 -12.76 -6.53 1.59
CA ARG A 94 -11.93 -5.44 2.14
C ARG A 94 -11.13 -5.87 3.36
N TYR A 95 -11.82 -6.45 4.33
CA TYR A 95 -11.22 -6.93 5.58
C TYR A 95 -10.39 -5.84 6.31
N GLU A 96 -10.81 -4.57 6.24
CA GLU A 96 -10.10 -3.45 6.91
C GLU A 96 -10.47 -3.35 8.38
N SER A 97 -10.30 -4.45 9.09
CA SER A 97 -10.68 -4.62 10.48
C SER A 97 -9.55 -4.27 11.45
N LEU A 98 -9.87 -4.21 12.75
CA LEU A 98 -8.88 -4.07 13.81
C LEU A 98 -7.79 -5.15 13.72
N PRO A 99 -8.10 -6.46 13.62
CA PRO A 99 -7.07 -7.49 13.41
C PRO A 99 -6.15 -7.21 12.21
N MET A 100 -6.70 -6.70 11.11
CA MET A 100 -5.91 -6.36 9.93
C MET A 100 -4.95 -5.20 10.19
N ARG A 101 -5.46 -4.10 10.78
CA ARG A 101 -4.67 -2.92 11.16
C ARG A 101 -3.51 -3.29 12.07
N LEU A 102 -3.78 -4.03 13.13
CA LEU A 102 -2.76 -4.50 14.07
C LEU A 102 -1.76 -5.42 13.39
N SER A 103 -2.20 -6.24 12.42
CA SER A 103 -1.32 -7.12 11.66
C SER A 103 -0.40 -6.34 10.72
N TYR A 104 -0.85 -5.27 10.06
CA TYR A 104 0.05 -4.39 9.29
C TYR A 104 1.13 -3.77 10.18
N LEU A 105 0.77 -3.27 11.37
CA LEU A 105 1.73 -2.75 12.35
C LEU A 105 2.67 -3.87 12.86
N GLY A 106 2.13 -5.06 13.09
CA GLY A 106 2.89 -6.25 13.51
C GLY A 106 3.87 -6.75 12.44
N LEU A 107 3.52 -6.68 11.15
CA LEU A 107 4.44 -6.97 10.05
C LEU A 107 5.58 -5.96 9.99
N LEU A 108 5.28 -4.67 10.16
CA LEU A 108 6.30 -3.63 10.19
C LEU A 108 7.25 -3.86 11.37
N ALA A 109 6.71 -4.12 12.56
CA ALA A 109 7.50 -4.35 13.76
C ALA A 109 8.35 -5.63 13.67
N SER A 110 7.74 -6.75 13.27
CA SER A 110 8.44 -8.03 13.12
C SER A 110 9.53 -7.97 12.04
N SER A 111 9.34 -7.20 10.97
CA SER A 111 10.39 -6.97 9.98
C SER A 111 11.61 -6.29 10.61
N VAL A 112 11.43 -5.29 11.48
CA VAL A 112 12.54 -4.66 12.21
C VAL A 112 13.22 -5.66 13.15
N TRP A 113 12.45 -6.43 13.90
CA TRP A 113 12.98 -7.37 14.90
C TRP A 113 13.72 -8.57 14.30
N LEU A 114 13.30 -9.03 13.12
CA LEU A 114 13.81 -10.26 12.50
C LEU A 114 14.94 -10.01 11.48
N LEU A 115 15.01 -8.84 10.85
CA LEU A 115 16.02 -8.52 9.83
C LEU A 115 17.36 -8.10 10.44
N ARG A 116 18.17 -9.09 10.80
CA ARG A 116 19.46 -8.91 11.51
C ARG A 116 20.66 -8.68 10.57
N SER A 117 20.63 -9.22 9.35
CA SER A 117 21.76 -9.16 8.41
C SER A 117 21.45 -8.36 7.15
N PRO A 118 22.47 -7.77 6.48
CA PRO A 118 22.29 -7.12 5.18
C PRO A 118 21.67 -8.05 4.13
N ARG A 119 22.09 -9.33 4.10
CA ARG A 119 21.55 -10.34 3.18
C ARG A 119 20.04 -10.55 3.34
N GLN A 120 19.52 -10.56 4.55
CA GLN A 120 18.07 -10.70 4.79
C GLN A 120 17.30 -9.47 4.30
N ARG A 121 17.85 -8.26 4.48
CA ARG A 121 17.27 -7.01 3.95
C ARG A 121 17.29 -6.98 2.43
N ASP A 122 18.35 -7.51 1.82
CA ASP A 122 18.44 -7.64 0.37
C ASP A 122 17.42 -8.64 -0.18
N LEU A 123 17.22 -9.76 0.50
CA LEU A 123 16.19 -10.75 0.13
C LEU A 123 14.77 -10.21 0.30
N LEU A 124 14.51 -9.38 1.31
CA LEU A 124 13.22 -8.68 1.43
C LEU A 124 12.92 -7.85 0.19
N VAL A 125 13.88 -7.01 -0.22
CA VAL A 125 13.73 -6.15 -1.40
C VAL A 125 13.63 -6.98 -2.68
N ALA A 126 14.47 -8.00 -2.83
CA ALA A 126 14.42 -8.90 -3.99
C ALA A 126 13.10 -9.67 -4.07
N GLY A 127 12.61 -10.20 -2.94
CA GLY A 127 11.31 -10.88 -2.86
C GLY A 127 10.17 -9.95 -3.26
N PHE A 128 10.14 -8.73 -2.69
CA PHE A 128 9.13 -7.73 -3.03
C PHE A 128 9.13 -7.38 -4.52
N VAL A 129 10.29 -6.99 -5.06
CA VAL A 129 10.43 -6.60 -6.47
C VAL A 129 10.11 -7.76 -7.41
N LEU A 130 10.56 -8.97 -7.10
CA LEU A 130 10.24 -10.17 -7.88
C LEU A 130 8.74 -10.43 -7.89
N GLY A 131 8.09 -10.39 -6.73
CA GLY A 131 6.64 -10.60 -6.63
C GLY A 131 5.84 -9.54 -7.40
N THR A 132 6.19 -8.28 -7.25
CA THR A 132 5.58 -7.19 -8.02
C THR A 132 5.83 -7.34 -9.53
N SER A 133 7.02 -7.77 -9.94
CA SER A 133 7.35 -8.01 -11.34
C SER A 133 6.50 -9.14 -11.93
N ILE A 134 6.29 -10.23 -11.19
CA ILE A 134 5.41 -11.33 -11.59
C ILE A 134 3.97 -10.83 -11.76
N ALA A 135 3.44 -10.05 -10.81
CA ALA A 135 2.11 -9.46 -10.93
C ALA A 135 2.01 -8.50 -12.14
N CYS A 136 3.03 -7.68 -12.39
CA CYS A 136 3.09 -6.80 -13.55
C CYS A 136 3.12 -7.56 -14.87
N PHE A 137 3.89 -8.65 -14.95
CA PHE A 137 3.94 -9.50 -16.13
C PHE A 137 2.57 -10.14 -16.39
N LYS A 138 1.88 -10.61 -15.34
CA LYS A 138 0.52 -11.13 -15.46
C LYS A 138 -0.46 -10.05 -15.94
N ALA A 139 -0.38 -8.83 -15.41
CA ALA A 139 -1.20 -7.72 -15.90
C ALA A 139 -0.95 -7.42 -17.38
N TRP A 140 0.32 -7.44 -17.81
CA TRP A 140 0.65 -7.30 -19.22
C TRP A 140 0.05 -8.43 -20.08
N LEU A 141 0.08 -9.69 -19.61
CA LEU A 141 -0.61 -10.79 -20.29
C LEU A 141 -2.12 -10.58 -20.34
N GLN A 142 -2.76 -10.16 -19.25
CA GLN A 142 -4.20 -9.85 -19.21
C GLN A 142 -4.56 -8.78 -20.28
N TRP A 143 -3.67 -7.80 -20.49
CA TRP A 143 -3.82 -6.80 -21.55
C TRP A 143 -3.64 -7.40 -22.96
N VAL A 144 -2.59 -8.20 -23.19
CA VAL A 144 -2.35 -8.86 -24.49
C VAL A 144 -3.53 -9.75 -24.89
N PHE A 145 -4.08 -10.48 -23.93
CA PHE A 145 -5.24 -11.35 -24.13
C PHE A 145 -6.58 -10.59 -24.13
N GLN A 146 -6.57 -9.25 -24.05
CA GLN A 146 -7.75 -8.39 -24.13
C GLN A 146 -8.86 -8.79 -23.16
N LEU A 147 -8.49 -9.08 -21.90
CA LEU A 147 -9.49 -9.39 -20.89
C LEU A 147 -10.45 -8.21 -20.69
N PRO A 148 -11.74 -8.46 -20.38
CA PRO A 148 -12.79 -7.44 -20.39
C PRO A 148 -12.74 -6.48 -19.19
N PHE A 149 -11.64 -6.49 -18.43
CA PHE A 149 -11.43 -5.69 -17.24
C PHE A 149 -10.06 -5.02 -17.27
N ARG A 150 -9.93 -3.95 -16.48
CA ARG A 150 -8.68 -3.21 -16.36
C ARG A 150 -7.59 -4.12 -15.76
N PRO A 151 -6.45 -4.32 -16.45
CA PRO A 151 -5.41 -5.24 -15.99
C PRO A 151 -4.90 -4.95 -14.58
N ASP A 152 -4.84 -5.99 -13.76
CA ASP A 152 -4.52 -5.92 -12.34
C ASP A 152 -3.53 -6.99 -11.86
N GLY A 153 -3.15 -7.95 -12.70
CA GLY A 153 -2.18 -8.99 -12.36
C GLY A 153 -2.65 -9.95 -11.26
N ASP A 154 -3.97 -10.18 -11.17
CA ASP A 154 -4.66 -10.99 -10.16
C ASP A 154 -4.60 -10.39 -8.74
N LEU A 155 -4.50 -9.06 -8.67
CA LEU A 155 -4.63 -8.30 -7.42
C LEU A 155 -6.07 -7.90 -7.10
N GLY A 156 -7.01 -8.10 -8.02
CA GLY A 156 -8.40 -7.66 -7.91
C GLY A 156 -8.59 -6.15 -8.08
N ASN A 157 -7.51 -5.38 -8.24
CA ASN A 157 -7.55 -3.94 -8.42
C ASN A 157 -6.27 -3.40 -9.10
N ALA A 158 -6.42 -2.77 -10.27
CA ALA A 158 -5.32 -2.16 -11.01
C ALA A 158 -4.58 -1.04 -10.26
N ASN A 159 -5.26 -0.31 -9.37
CA ASN A 159 -4.63 0.72 -8.55
C ASN A 159 -3.80 0.11 -7.41
N LEU A 160 -4.13 -1.09 -6.93
CA LEU A 160 -3.30 -1.81 -5.97
C LEU A 160 -1.98 -2.24 -6.62
N LEU A 161 -2.04 -2.80 -7.83
CA LEU A 161 -0.83 -3.12 -8.63
C LEU A 161 0.02 -1.87 -8.83
N ALA A 162 -0.59 -0.75 -9.23
CA ALA A 162 0.10 0.51 -9.38
C ALA A 162 0.78 0.97 -8.08
N ALA A 163 0.12 0.90 -6.93
CA ALA A 163 0.71 1.23 -5.64
C ALA A 163 1.93 0.35 -5.31
N LEU A 164 1.89 -0.95 -5.62
CA LEU A 164 3.04 -1.83 -5.46
C LEU A 164 4.20 -1.41 -6.37
N THR A 165 3.94 -1.06 -7.63
CA THR A 165 4.99 -0.60 -8.56
C THR A 165 5.62 0.73 -8.13
N VAL A 166 4.85 1.65 -7.56
CA VAL A 166 5.35 2.92 -7.00
C VAL A 166 6.41 2.67 -5.94
N MET A 167 6.24 1.63 -5.12
CA MET A 167 7.24 1.23 -4.12
C MET A 167 8.39 0.43 -4.73
N ALA A 168 8.11 -0.49 -5.64
CA ALA A 168 9.08 -1.47 -6.14
C ALA A 168 10.08 -0.88 -7.16
N ILE A 169 9.64 0.02 -8.05
CA ILE A 169 10.50 0.57 -9.10
C ILE A 169 11.68 1.37 -8.53
N PRO A 170 11.49 2.32 -7.58
CA PRO A 170 12.61 3.05 -6.98
C PRO A 170 13.60 2.10 -6.27
N LEU A 171 13.10 1.05 -5.60
CA LEU A 171 13.96 0.05 -4.98
C LEU A 171 14.79 -0.71 -6.01
N ALA A 172 14.18 -1.15 -7.12
CA ALA A 172 14.90 -1.84 -8.19
C ALA A 172 15.94 -0.93 -8.88
N LEU A 173 15.62 0.34 -9.13
CA LEU A 173 16.55 1.33 -9.66
C LEU A 173 17.74 1.56 -8.70
N ASP A 174 17.47 1.66 -7.40
CA ASP A 174 18.52 1.77 -6.38
C ASP A 174 19.46 0.56 -6.35
N ARG A 175 18.98 -0.64 -6.68
CA ARG A 175 19.84 -1.84 -6.78
C ARG A 175 20.58 -1.93 -8.10
N ALA A 176 19.94 -1.54 -9.21
CA ALA A 176 20.57 -1.48 -10.52
C ALA A 176 21.77 -0.52 -10.52
N ARG A 177 21.61 0.68 -9.95
CA ARG A 177 22.68 1.71 -9.92
C ARG A 177 23.92 1.32 -9.10
N ARG A 178 23.80 0.37 -8.17
CA ARG A 178 24.91 -0.06 -7.30
C ARG A 178 25.90 -1.00 -8.00
N GLY A 179 25.67 -1.35 -9.27
CA GLY A 179 26.62 -2.15 -10.06
C GLY A 179 26.79 -3.59 -9.58
N THR A 180 25.78 -4.16 -8.92
CA THR A 180 25.83 -5.56 -8.47
C THR A 180 25.83 -6.54 -9.67
N PRO A 181 26.28 -7.80 -9.51
CA PRO A 181 26.20 -8.81 -10.58
C PRO A 181 24.79 -9.02 -11.15
N PHE A 182 23.75 -8.63 -10.39
CA PHE A 182 22.35 -8.72 -10.78
C PHE A 182 21.80 -7.42 -11.37
N ALA A 183 22.62 -6.42 -11.69
CA ALA A 183 22.17 -5.13 -12.23
C ALA A 183 21.26 -5.27 -13.46
N ALA A 184 21.58 -6.19 -14.37
CA ALA A 184 20.74 -6.49 -15.53
C ALA A 184 19.36 -7.04 -15.13
N ALA A 185 19.29 -7.91 -14.11
CA ALA A 185 18.02 -8.43 -13.61
C ALA A 185 17.16 -7.33 -12.97
N TRP A 186 17.78 -6.40 -12.22
CA TRP A 186 17.08 -5.25 -11.66
C TRP A 186 16.56 -4.31 -12.75
N ALA A 187 17.35 -4.05 -13.79
CA ALA A 187 16.92 -3.25 -14.94
C ALA A 187 15.75 -3.93 -15.69
N ALA A 188 15.83 -5.23 -15.93
CA ALA A 188 14.75 -6.00 -16.53
C ALA A 188 13.46 -5.94 -15.68
N ALA A 189 13.57 -6.03 -14.34
CA ALA A 189 12.44 -5.89 -13.44
C ALA A 189 11.79 -4.50 -13.55
N VAL A 190 12.58 -3.42 -13.66
CA VAL A 190 12.06 -2.06 -13.90
C VAL A 190 11.26 -1.99 -15.20
N LEU A 191 11.76 -2.60 -16.29
CA LEU A 191 11.04 -2.63 -17.56
C LEU A 191 9.72 -3.40 -17.47
N VAL A 192 9.73 -4.57 -16.83
CA VAL A 192 8.52 -5.38 -16.61
C VAL A 192 7.50 -4.62 -15.75
N MET A 193 7.93 -4.00 -14.66
CA MET A 193 7.06 -3.20 -13.80
C MET A 193 6.54 -1.94 -14.49
N GLY A 194 7.36 -1.32 -15.35
CA GLY A 194 6.94 -0.21 -16.22
C GLY A 194 5.83 -0.63 -17.19
N ALA A 195 6.00 -1.78 -17.87
CA ALA A 195 4.97 -2.34 -18.73
C ALA A 195 3.67 -2.65 -17.97
N GLY A 196 3.78 -3.26 -16.78
CA GLY A 196 2.64 -3.50 -15.89
C GLY A 196 1.92 -2.21 -15.49
N LEU A 197 2.67 -1.18 -15.09
CA LEU A 197 2.11 0.11 -14.73
C LEU A 197 1.36 0.78 -15.90
N LEU A 198 1.92 0.71 -17.11
CA LEU A 198 1.28 1.26 -18.31
C LEU A 198 -0.08 0.62 -18.57
N VAL A 199 -0.16 -0.72 -18.52
CA VAL A 199 -1.43 -1.42 -18.76
C VAL A 199 -2.43 -1.25 -17.62
N THR A 200 -1.96 -0.91 -16.41
CA THR A 200 -2.89 -0.52 -15.34
C THR A 200 -3.60 0.78 -15.64
N THR A 201 -3.16 1.64 -16.57
CA THR A 201 -3.72 2.99 -16.80
C THR A 201 -3.85 3.85 -15.54
N SER A 202 -3.04 3.60 -14.50
CA SER A 202 -3.12 4.30 -13.22
C SER A 202 -2.37 5.63 -13.24
N ARG A 203 -3.13 6.72 -13.19
CA ARG A 203 -2.65 8.10 -13.10
C ARG A 203 -1.77 8.34 -11.88
N SER A 204 -2.30 8.01 -10.69
CA SER A 204 -1.58 8.16 -9.42
C SER A 204 -0.39 7.22 -9.33
N GLY A 205 -0.46 6.05 -9.96
CA GLY A 205 0.67 5.14 -10.12
C GLY A 205 1.83 5.76 -10.89
N GLY A 206 1.55 6.30 -12.09
CA GLY A 206 2.55 6.99 -12.91
C GLY A 206 3.20 8.16 -12.18
N LEU A 207 2.38 9.03 -11.59
CA LEU A 207 2.86 10.17 -10.79
C LEU A 207 3.70 9.71 -9.58
N GLY A 208 3.27 8.66 -8.90
CA GLY A 208 3.97 8.10 -7.75
C GLY A 208 5.34 7.53 -8.11
N VAL A 209 5.48 6.84 -9.25
CA VAL A 209 6.78 6.34 -9.73
C VAL A 209 7.70 7.49 -10.08
N ILE A 210 7.20 8.52 -10.78
CA ILE A 210 7.99 9.73 -11.08
C ILE A 210 8.48 10.37 -9.79
N ALA A 211 7.58 10.62 -8.83
CA ALA A 211 7.92 11.21 -7.54
C ALA A 211 8.92 10.35 -6.75
N GLY A 212 8.73 9.03 -6.70
CA GLY A 212 9.63 8.11 -6.00
C GLY A 212 11.03 8.04 -6.62
N CYS A 213 11.12 8.02 -7.95
CA CYS A 213 12.40 8.03 -8.66
C CYS A 213 13.13 9.38 -8.49
N LEU A 214 12.40 10.49 -8.56
CA LEU A 214 12.96 11.82 -8.33
C LEU A 214 13.42 12.01 -6.88
N ALA A 215 12.67 11.49 -5.90
CA ALA A 215 13.09 11.47 -4.51
C ALA A 215 14.38 10.66 -4.33
N LEU A 216 14.47 9.48 -4.95
CA LEU A 216 15.70 8.68 -4.95
C LEU A 216 16.89 9.46 -5.53
N LEU A 217 16.70 10.18 -6.64
CA LEU A 217 17.73 11.05 -7.23
C LEU A 217 18.14 12.18 -6.29
N ALA A 218 17.18 12.86 -5.66
CA ALA A 218 17.44 13.93 -4.71
C ALA A 218 18.23 13.45 -3.48
N PHE A 219 18.01 12.21 -3.02
CA PHE A 219 18.77 11.59 -1.95
C PHE A 219 20.12 11.00 -2.40
N ALA A 220 20.29 10.72 -3.69
CA ALA A 220 21.53 10.16 -4.23
C ALA A 220 22.61 11.23 -4.50
N VAL A 221 22.22 12.50 -4.66
CA VAL A 221 23.18 13.59 -4.92
C VAL A 221 23.85 14.11 -3.63
N PRO A 222 25.06 14.70 -3.73
CA PRO A 222 25.71 15.33 -2.59
C PRO A 222 24.84 16.41 -1.93
N ARG A 223 24.87 16.51 -0.60
CA ARG A 223 24.02 17.43 0.20
C ARG A 223 24.00 18.88 -0.32
N ARG A 224 25.13 19.39 -0.83
CA ARG A 224 25.24 20.74 -1.41
C ARG A 224 24.32 20.99 -2.60
N PHE A 225 23.94 19.93 -3.34
CA PHE A 225 23.02 19.99 -4.48
C PHE A 225 21.61 19.50 -4.12
N GLY A 226 21.41 18.95 -2.92
CA GLY A 226 20.15 18.33 -2.52
C GLY A 226 18.96 19.27 -2.58
N LEU A 227 19.13 20.54 -2.16
CA LEU A 227 18.06 21.54 -2.24
C LEU A 227 17.70 21.90 -3.69
N ALA A 228 18.70 22.10 -4.55
CA ALA A 228 18.47 22.45 -5.95
C ALA A 228 17.81 21.28 -6.72
N VAL A 229 18.32 20.06 -6.54
CA VAL A 229 17.76 18.85 -7.16
C VAL A 229 16.37 18.54 -6.59
N GLY A 230 16.17 18.72 -5.27
CA GLY A 230 14.87 18.57 -4.63
C GLY A 230 13.85 19.59 -5.14
N GLY A 231 14.25 20.84 -5.31
CA GLY A 231 13.40 21.89 -5.91
C GLY A 231 13.04 21.59 -7.37
N ALA A 232 14.01 21.16 -8.18
CA ALA A 232 13.77 20.74 -9.56
C ALA A 232 12.85 19.51 -9.65
N ALA A 233 13.03 18.52 -8.77
CA ALA A 233 12.17 17.36 -8.65
C ALA A 233 10.72 17.76 -8.31
N ALA A 234 10.54 18.63 -7.30
CA ALA A 234 9.22 19.13 -6.91
C ALA A 234 8.55 19.91 -8.06
N ALA A 235 9.32 20.76 -8.77
CA ALA A 235 8.83 21.49 -9.93
C ALA A 235 8.38 20.54 -11.05
N LEU A 236 9.17 19.49 -11.35
CA LEU A 236 8.80 18.51 -12.36
C LEU A 236 7.54 17.72 -11.99
N VAL A 237 7.38 17.31 -10.72
CA VAL A 237 6.14 16.71 -10.23
C VAL A 237 4.96 17.67 -10.39
N GLY A 238 5.15 18.95 -10.08
CA GLY A 238 4.15 20.00 -10.28
C GLY A 238 3.76 20.18 -11.75
N ILE A 239 4.72 20.15 -12.66
CA ILE A 239 4.48 20.23 -14.11
C ILE A 239 3.67 19.01 -14.59
N VAL A 240 4.06 17.79 -14.20
CA VAL A 240 3.33 16.56 -14.57
C VAL A 240 1.90 16.63 -14.04
N LEU A 241 1.71 17.06 -12.79
CA LEU A 241 0.39 17.25 -12.22
C LEU A 241 -0.44 18.27 -13.01
N ALA A 242 0.15 19.42 -13.37
CA ALA A 242 -0.52 20.43 -14.18
C ALA A 242 -0.94 19.86 -15.55
N VAL A 243 -0.05 19.12 -16.23
CA VAL A 243 -0.36 18.42 -17.49
C VAL A 243 -1.51 17.44 -17.33
N MET A 244 -1.54 16.67 -16.24
CA MET A 244 -2.64 15.74 -15.96
C MET A 244 -3.98 16.45 -15.75
N LEU A 245 -3.97 17.64 -15.15
CA LEU A 245 -5.17 18.43 -14.90
C LEU A 245 -5.72 19.14 -16.15
N VAL A 246 -4.84 19.55 -17.07
CA VAL A 246 -5.25 20.28 -18.30
C VAL A 246 -5.45 19.39 -19.53
N SER A 247 -5.05 18.12 -19.48
CA SER A 247 -5.17 17.17 -20.59
C SER A 247 -6.37 16.22 -20.41
N PRO A 248 -6.75 15.44 -21.45
CA PRO A 248 -7.77 14.40 -21.33
C PRO A 248 -7.48 13.34 -20.25
N LEU A 249 -6.24 13.26 -19.76
CA LEU A 249 -5.89 12.43 -18.61
C LEU A 249 -6.72 12.76 -17.36
N ARG A 250 -7.27 13.97 -17.23
CA ARG A 250 -8.13 14.34 -16.10
C ARG A 250 -9.40 13.50 -15.98
N ILE A 251 -9.89 12.91 -17.07
CA ILE A 251 -11.09 12.05 -17.09
C ILE A 251 -10.78 10.58 -17.41
N LEU A 252 -9.50 10.18 -17.39
CA LEU A 252 -9.11 8.80 -17.69
C LEU A 252 -9.86 7.81 -16.80
N ASN A 253 -10.34 6.72 -17.41
CA ASN A 253 -11.18 5.69 -16.77
C ASN A 253 -12.52 6.22 -16.21
N ASN A 254 -13.06 7.30 -16.78
CA ASN A 254 -14.32 7.93 -16.35
C ASN A 254 -14.32 8.35 -14.87
N ASP A 255 -13.16 8.78 -14.36
CA ASP A 255 -12.97 9.20 -12.96
C ASP A 255 -12.67 10.71 -12.88
N PRO A 256 -13.70 11.57 -12.94
CA PRO A 256 -13.55 13.02 -12.99
C PRO A 256 -13.08 13.60 -11.64
N PRO A 257 -12.18 14.60 -11.61
CA PRO A 257 -11.68 15.19 -10.37
C PRO A 257 -12.77 15.88 -9.54
N GLU A 258 -13.80 16.42 -10.18
CA GLU A 258 -14.89 17.14 -9.53
C GLU A 258 -15.68 16.22 -8.58
N LEU A 259 -15.92 14.97 -9.01
CA LEU A 259 -16.54 13.95 -8.19
C LEU A 259 -15.71 13.67 -6.94
N ARG A 260 -14.38 13.61 -7.05
CA ARG A 260 -13.48 13.42 -5.91
C ARG A 260 -13.55 14.59 -4.93
N LEU A 261 -13.59 15.83 -5.42
CA LEU A 261 -13.71 17.01 -4.56
C LEU A 261 -15.02 17.02 -3.76
N HIS A 262 -16.14 16.64 -4.37
CA HIS A 262 -17.40 16.50 -3.66
C HIS A 262 -17.35 15.38 -2.61
N LEU A 263 -16.82 14.21 -2.96
CA LEU A 263 -16.65 13.09 -2.01
C LEU A 263 -15.72 13.46 -0.84
N TRP A 264 -14.67 14.25 -1.08
CA TRP A 264 -13.79 14.74 -0.02
C TRP A 264 -14.50 15.75 0.89
N GLY A 265 -15.32 16.63 0.32
CA GLY A 265 -16.18 17.53 1.10
C GLY A 265 -17.18 16.76 1.98
N ASP A 266 -17.80 15.72 1.44
CA ASP A 266 -18.70 14.82 2.16
C ASP A 266 -17.94 14.07 3.27
N GLY A 267 -16.72 13.61 2.97
CA GLY A 267 -15.82 12.98 3.93
C GLY A 267 -15.40 13.90 5.07
N LEU A 268 -15.09 15.17 4.79
CA LEU A 268 -14.79 16.16 5.82
C LEU A 268 -15.97 16.39 6.76
N ARG A 269 -17.21 16.42 6.23
CA ARG A 269 -18.42 16.52 7.05
C ARG A 269 -18.62 15.28 7.93
N MET A 270 -18.30 14.10 7.42
CA MET A 270 -18.31 12.86 8.20
C MET A 270 -17.26 12.85 9.32
N VAL A 271 -16.03 13.32 9.05
CA VAL A 271 -14.97 13.47 10.05
C VAL A 271 -15.40 14.48 11.12
N ALA A 272 -15.95 15.62 10.73
CA ALA A 272 -16.41 16.66 11.65
C ALA A 272 -17.53 16.18 12.60
N ALA A 273 -18.31 15.17 12.20
CA ALA A 273 -19.35 14.60 13.05
C ALA A 273 -18.81 13.69 14.17
N ARG A 274 -17.61 13.10 14.00
CA ARG A 274 -16.93 12.29 15.03
C ARG A 274 -15.40 12.50 14.99
N PRO A 275 -14.90 13.69 15.34
CA PRO A 275 -13.52 14.06 15.10
C PRO A 275 -12.52 13.35 16.02
N LEU A 276 -12.94 12.93 17.23
CA LEU A 276 -12.01 12.40 18.23
C LEU A 276 -11.67 10.92 18.00
N THR A 277 -12.67 10.11 17.64
CA THR A 277 -12.53 8.65 17.61
C THR A 277 -13.00 8.01 16.30
N GLY A 278 -13.53 8.82 15.39
CA GLY A 278 -14.05 8.36 14.11
C GLY A 278 -15.28 7.46 14.23
N TRP A 279 -15.49 6.67 13.19
CA TRP A 279 -16.66 5.80 13.04
C TRP A 279 -16.35 4.32 13.31
N GLY A 280 -15.07 3.96 13.43
CA GLY A 280 -14.60 2.59 13.65
C GLY A 280 -14.09 1.91 12.38
N GLU A 281 -13.27 0.87 12.59
CA GLU A 281 -12.62 0.11 11.51
C GLU A 281 -13.65 -0.46 10.54
N ASP A 282 -13.43 -0.26 9.24
CA ASP A 282 -14.31 -0.60 8.11
C ASP A 282 -15.78 -0.14 8.19
N ALA A 283 -16.12 0.74 9.15
CA ALA A 283 -17.50 1.17 9.39
C ALA A 283 -17.91 2.41 8.58
N THR A 284 -16.98 3.00 7.83
CA THR A 284 -17.21 4.20 7.02
C THR A 284 -18.41 4.02 6.09
N GLY A 285 -18.50 2.89 5.39
CA GLY A 285 -19.58 2.60 4.45
C GLY A 285 -20.98 2.56 5.05
N LEU A 286 -21.11 2.24 6.35
CA LEU A 286 -22.42 2.22 7.02
C LEU A 286 -23.00 3.62 7.27
N SER A 287 -22.11 4.63 7.37
CA SER A 287 -22.49 5.97 7.79
C SER A 287 -22.32 7.01 6.69
N PHE A 288 -21.46 6.75 5.71
CA PHE A 288 -21.09 7.71 4.68
C PHE A 288 -22.29 8.19 3.86
N GLY A 289 -23.26 7.32 3.60
CA GLY A 289 -24.51 7.67 2.89
C GLY A 289 -25.28 8.85 3.49
N ARG A 290 -25.15 9.11 4.81
CA ARG A 290 -25.80 10.25 5.49
C ARG A 290 -25.13 11.59 5.21
N PHE A 291 -23.91 11.56 4.70
CA PHE A 291 -23.08 12.74 4.45
C PHE A 291 -22.98 13.09 2.96
N LEU A 292 -23.49 12.24 2.06
CA LEU A 292 -23.46 12.48 0.63
C LEU A 292 -24.27 13.76 0.31
N SER A 293 -23.63 14.74 -0.34
CA SER A 293 -24.30 15.99 -0.76
C SER A 293 -25.16 15.83 -1.99
N GLN A 294 -24.96 14.77 -2.76
CA GLN A 294 -25.59 14.55 -4.06
C GLN A 294 -25.98 13.08 -4.19
N ASP A 295 -27.01 12.83 -5.00
CA ASP A 295 -27.37 11.47 -5.35
C ASP A 295 -26.38 10.92 -6.40
N TYR A 296 -25.41 10.15 -5.92
CA TYR A 296 -24.49 9.44 -6.77
C TYR A 296 -25.00 8.05 -7.20
N ALA A 297 -26.25 7.67 -6.84
CA ALA A 297 -26.78 6.33 -7.07
C ALA A 297 -26.90 5.94 -8.56
N SER A 298 -26.85 6.92 -9.47
CA SER A 298 -26.75 6.68 -10.91
C SER A 298 -25.36 6.22 -11.39
N LEU A 299 -24.34 6.29 -10.50
CA LEU A 299 -22.95 5.96 -10.80
C LEU A 299 -22.49 4.72 -10.02
N VAL A 300 -22.41 4.81 -8.68
CA VAL A 300 -21.96 3.75 -7.75
C VAL A 300 -22.43 4.09 -6.32
N THR A 301 -22.74 3.09 -5.49
CA THR A 301 -22.88 3.29 -4.03
C THR A 301 -21.49 3.55 -3.42
N PHE A 302 -21.19 4.80 -3.09
CA PHE A 302 -19.95 5.15 -2.41
C PHE A 302 -20.00 4.74 -0.93
N ASP A 303 -19.00 3.98 -0.53
CA ASP A 303 -18.82 3.51 0.84
C ASP A 303 -17.41 3.88 1.38
N ARG A 304 -16.70 4.75 0.65
CA ARG A 304 -15.39 5.35 1.00
C ARG A 304 -15.26 6.76 0.46
N ILE A 305 -14.36 7.52 1.09
CA ILE A 305 -14.04 8.90 0.71
C ILE A 305 -13.06 8.93 -0.47
N HIS A 306 -12.34 7.83 -0.71
CA HIS A 306 -11.32 7.71 -1.75
C HIS A 306 -10.20 8.75 -1.58
N SER A 307 -9.75 8.89 -0.33
CA SER A 307 -8.59 9.69 0.06
C SER A 307 -8.02 9.07 1.32
N GLY A 308 -6.82 8.49 1.21
CA GLY A 308 -6.19 7.76 2.33
C GLY A 308 -6.21 8.53 3.65
N PRO A 309 -5.78 9.81 3.70
CA PRO A 309 -5.84 10.60 4.93
C PRO A 309 -7.26 10.81 5.47
N LEU A 310 -8.24 11.09 4.59
CA LEU A 310 -9.62 11.30 5.02
C LEU A 310 -10.30 9.99 5.45
N ASP A 311 -10.00 8.89 4.76
CA ASP A 311 -10.48 7.56 5.14
C ASP A 311 -9.93 7.18 6.53
N VAL A 312 -8.64 7.41 6.80
CA VAL A 312 -8.06 7.20 8.14
C VAL A 312 -8.71 8.10 9.18
N ALA A 313 -8.88 9.40 8.89
CA ALA A 313 -9.52 10.34 9.79
C ALA A 313 -10.99 9.98 10.08
N ALA A 314 -11.73 9.50 9.07
CA ALA A 314 -13.11 9.06 9.25
C ALA A 314 -13.17 7.76 10.06
N THR A 315 -12.23 6.85 9.87
CA THR A 315 -12.15 5.61 10.63
C THR A 315 -11.77 5.85 12.10
N GLN A 316 -10.71 6.62 12.35
CA GLN A 316 -10.03 6.67 13.65
C GLN A 316 -10.14 8.01 14.38
N GLY A 317 -10.64 9.06 13.73
CA GLY A 317 -10.55 10.42 14.23
C GLY A 317 -9.24 11.12 13.82
N VAL A 318 -9.09 12.37 14.26
CA VAL A 318 -7.94 13.24 13.95
C VAL A 318 -7.11 13.62 15.19
N LEU A 319 -7.51 13.17 16.38
CA LEU A 319 -6.75 13.36 17.61
C LEU A 319 -5.77 12.22 17.89
#